data_AF-A0A3M1XRH1-F1
#
_entry.id   AF-A0A3M1XRH1-F1
#
_cell.length_a   1.000
_cell.length_b   1.000
_cell.length_c   1.000
_cell.angle_alpha   90.00
_cell.angle_beta   90.00
_cell.angle_gamma   90.00
#
_symmetry.space_group_name_H-M   'P 1'
#
loop_
_entity.id
_entity.type
_entity.pdbx_description
1 polymer ?
#
loop_
_entity_poly.entity_id
_entity_poly.type
_entity_poly.pdbx_seq_one_letter_code
_entity_poly.pdbx_strand_id
1 'polypeptide(L)'
;MENLKDLLMPSLVTVAALFILFVLREIGFKLVHRWAEKTKTTVDDIILSSLKTPSVFWTIALALYLGVAFSKVSEKYTNYINKIIYVALVLSITIVFARLSGRLFRFYVERAKSPVPATGLANATIKGAILITGILLIM
;
A
#
# COMPACT_ATOMS: atom_id res chain seq x y z
N MET A 1 29.93 -15.91 -21.75
CA MET A 1 28.46 -15.93 -22.00
C MET A 1 27.65 -16.48 -20.82
N GLU A 2 28.27 -16.94 -19.72
CA GLU A 2 27.54 -17.43 -18.53
C GLU A 2 26.84 -16.32 -17.73
N ASN A 3 27.43 -15.13 -17.63
CA ASN A 3 26.86 -14.00 -16.87
C ASN A 3 25.47 -13.52 -17.37
N LEU A 4 25.13 -13.75 -18.64
CA LEU A 4 23.84 -13.31 -19.18
C LEU A 4 22.70 -14.22 -18.71
N LYS A 5 22.95 -15.53 -18.59
CA LYS A 5 21.92 -16.50 -18.14
C LYS A 5 21.60 -16.34 -16.65
N ASP A 6 22.61 -16.02 -15.84
CA ASP A 6 22.44 -15.77 -14.40
C ASP A 6 21.68 -14.47 -14.09
N LEU A 7 21.65 -13.51 -15.02
CA LEU A 7 20.83 -12.29 -14.90
C LEU A 7 19.45 -12.43 -15.56
N LEU A 8 19.35 -13.24 -16.62
CA LEU A 8 18.11 -13.48 -17.36
C LEU A 8 17.06 -14.19 -16.50
N MET A 9 17.45 -15.16 -15.67
CA MET A 9 16.50 -15.90 -14.84
C MET A 9 15.78 -15.00 -13.80
N PRO A 10 16.48 -14.23 -12.94
CA PRO A 10 15.82 -13.37 -11.97
C PRO A 10 15.07 -12.20 -12.60
N SER A 11 15.54 -11.65 -13.73
CA SER A 11 14.80 -10.62 -14.46
C SER A 11 13.48 -11.15 -15.03
N LEU A 12 13.48 -12.35 -15.61
CA LEU A 12 12.27 -13.00 -16.11
C LEU A 12 11.27 -13.27 -14.98
N VAL A 13 11.74 -13.74 -13.83
CA VAL A 13 10.91 -13.98 -12.63
C VAL A 13 10.32 -12.67 -12.11
N THR A 14 11.11 -11.59 -12.07
CA THR A 14 10.64 -10.26 -11.63
C THR A 14 9.54 -9.74 -12.55
N VAL A 15 9.74 -9.82 -13.88
CA VAL A 15 8.76 -9.35 -14.87
C VAL A 15 7.49 -10.19 -14.82
N ALA A 16 7.62 -11.53 -14.72
CA ALA A 16 6.47 -12.42 -14.60
C ALA A 16 5.70 -12.16 -13.30
N ALA A 17 6.39 -12.02 -12.16
CA ALA A 17 5.78 -11.69 -10.88
C ALA A 17 5.07 -10.33 -10.93
N LEU A 18 5.70 -9.31 -11.51
CA LEU A 18 5.11 -7.99 -11.68
C LEU A 18 3.84 -8.07 -12.53
N PHE A 19 3.88 -8.79 -13.65
CA PHE A 19 2.72 -8.98 -14.51
C PHE A 19 1.57 -9.68 -13.78
N ILE A 20 1.84 -10.81 -13.12
CA ILE A 20 0.84 -11.58 -12.37
C ILE A 20 0.22 -10.72 -11.26
N LEU A 21 1.06 -10.04 -10.47
CA LEU A 21 0.60 -9.18 -9.39
C LEU A 21 -0.24 -8.01 -9.90
N PHE A 22 0.12 -7.42 -11.04
CA PHE A 22 -0.63 -6.31 -11.63
C PHE A 22 -1.99 -6.76 -12.15
N VAL A 23 -2.06 -7.95 -12.78
CA VAL A 23 -3.30 -8.56 -13.23
C VAL A 23 -4.20 -8.92 -12.04
N LEU A 24 -3.65 -9.57 -11.01
CA LEU A 24 -4.39 -9.87 -9.77
C LEU A 24 -4.92 -8.62 -9.09
N ARG A 25 -4.10 -7.55 -9.06
CA ARG A 25 -4.52 -6.24 -8.54
C ARG A 25 -5.71 -5.71 -9.32
N GLU A 26 -5.61 -5.66 -10.65
CA GLU A 26 -6.67 -5.11 -11.49
C GLU A 26 -7.99 -5.89 -11.35
N ILE A 27 -7.90 -7.22 -11.29
CA ILE A 27 -9.06 -8.10 -11.07
C ILE A 27 -9.64 -7.88 -9.67
N GLY A 28 -8.79 -7.84 -8.63
CA GLY A 28 -9.20 -7.61 -7.25
C GLY A 28 -9.92 -6.27 -7.08
N PHE A 29 -9.36 -5.17 -7.62
CA PHE A 29 -10.02 -3.87 -7.57
C PHE A 29 -11.33 -3.85 -8.35
N LYS A 30 -11.41 -4.49 -9.52
CA LYS A 30 -12.67 -4.59 -10.28
C LYS A 30 -13.73 -5.39 -9.52
N LEU A 31 -13.35 -6.48 -8.86
CA LEU A 31 -14.26 -7.29 -8.04
C LEU A 31 -14.77 -6.49 -6.84
N VAL A 32 -13.87 -5.86 -6.09
CA VAL A 32 -14.22 -5.07 -4.90
C VAL A 32 -15.04 -3.84 -5.30
N HIS A 33 -14.72 -3.19 -6.42
CA HIS A 33 -15.52 -2.06 -6.92
C HIS A 33 -16.93 -2.50 -7.35
N ARG A 34 -17.06 -3.60 -8.10
CA ARG A 34 -18.38 -4.16 -8.46
C ARG A 34 -19.18 -4.62 -7.23
N TRP A 35 -18.50 -5.04 -6.17
CA TRP A 35 -19.16 -5.38 -4.91
C TRP A 35 -19.60 -4.11 -4.18
N ALA A 36 -18.74 -3.09 -4.12
CA ALA A 36 -19.09 -1.80 -3.54
C ALA A 36 -20.23 -1.09 -4.28
N GLU A 37 -20.32 -1.21 -5.61
CA GLU A 37 -21.47 -0.71 -6.38
C GLU A 37 -22.80 -1.38 -5.98
N LYS A 38 -22.76 -2.61 -5.47
CA LYS A 38 -23.94 -3.32 -4.96
C LYS A 38 -24.29 -2.88 -3.53
N THR A 39 -23.37 -2.25 -2.82
CA THR A 39 -23.56 -1.77 -1.45
C THR A 39 -23.80 -0.25 -1.46
N LYS A 40 -24.87 0.25 -0.82
CA LYS A 40 -25.16 1.70 -0.79
C LYS A 40 -24.27 2.52 0.17
N THR A 41 -23.10 2.01 0.54
CA THR A 41 -22.26 2.53 1.63
C THR A 41 -21.12 3.40 1.11
N THR A 42 -21.25 4.72 1.26
CA THR A 42 -20.21 5.72 0.89
C THR A 42 -18.85 5.46 1.55
N VAL A 43 -18.83 4.73 2.68
CA VAL A 43 -17.60 4.33 3.38
C VAL A 43 -16.74 3.40 2.50
N ASP A 44 -17.35 2.49 1.75
CA ASP A 44 -16.62 1.53 0.92
C ASP A 44 -15.89 2.24 -0.22
N ASP A 45 -16.52 3.25 -0.82
CA ASP A 45 -15.90 4.10 -1.84
C ASP A 45 -14.69 4.89 -1.30
N ILE A 46 -14.80 5.38 -0.06
CA ILE A 46 -13.71 6.08 0.61
C ILE A 46 -12.53 5.12 0.87
N ILE A 47 -12.80 3.88 1.27
CA ILE A 47 -11.77 2.85 1.49
C ILE A 47 -11.12 2.46 0.16
N LEU A 48 -11.91 2.08 -0.85
CA LEU A 48 -11.44 1.70 -2.20
C LEU A 48 -10.56 2.78 -2.82
N SER A 49 -11.00 4.04 -2.78
CA SER A 49 -10.22 5.16 -3.31
C SER A 49 -8.95 5.45 -2.50
N SER A 50 -8.91 5.09 -1.21
CA SER A 50 -7.70 5.19 -0.38
C SER A 50 -6.66 4.11 -0.73
N LEU A 51 -7.10 2.90 -1.08
CA LEU A 51 -6.21 1.77 -1.39
C LEU A 51 -5.79 1.70 -2.86
N LYS A 52 -6.47 2.40 -3.77
CA LYS A 52 -6.15 2.36 -5.21
C LYS A 52 -4.73 2.83 -5.56
N THR A 53 -4.28 3.95 -5.00
CA THR A 53 -2.94 4.52 -5.28
C THR A 53 -1.78 3.70 -4.65
N PRO A 54 -1.84 3.32 -3.35
CA PRO A 54 -0.78 2.56 -2.69
C PRO A 54 -0.66 1.11 -3.14
N SER A 55 -1.75 0.50 -3.62
CA SER A 55 -1.70 -0.87 -4.13
C SER A 55 -0.73 -1.04 -5.30
N VAL A 56 -0.53 -0.01 -6.15
CA VAL A 56 0.51 -0.02 -7.20
C VAL A 56 1.89 -0.24 -6.57
N PHE A 57 2.18 0.52 -5.51
CA PHE A 57 3.45 0.49 -4.81
C PHE A 57 3.70 -0.88 -4.18
N TRP A 58 2.68 -1.50 -3.60
CA TRP A 58 2.80 -2.84 -3.01
C TRP A 58 3.05 -3.91 -4.07
N THR A 59 2.37 -3.84 -5.20
CA THR A 59 2.60 -4.75 -6.35
C THR A 59 4.05 -4.66 -6.83
N ILE A 60 4.57 -3.44 -7.02
CA ILE A 60 5.96 -3.22 -7.46
C ILE A 60 6.95 -3.71 -6.40
N ALA A 61 6.73 -3.35 -5.14
CA ALA A 61 7.60 -3.75 -4.03
C ALA A 61 7.66 -5.27 -3.87
N LEU A 62 6.52 -5.97 -3.98
CA LEU A 62 6.46 -7.42 -3.87
C LEU A 62 7.10 -8.11 -5.08
N ALA A 63 6.92 -7.58 -6.29
CA ALA A 63 7.59 -8.10 -7.47
C ALA A 63 9.12 -7.98 -7.38
N LEU A 64 9.62 -6.82 -6.91
CA LEU A 64 11.05 -6.60 -6.66
C LEU A 64 11.58 -7.53 -5.56
N TYR A 65 10.83 -7.70 -4.47
CA TYR A 65 11.19 -8.62 -3.39
C TYR A 65 11.39 -10.04 -3.92
N LEU A 66 10.43 -10.55 -4.69
CA LEU A 66 10.52 -11.89 -5.29
C LEU A 66 11.69 -11.98 -6.27
N GLY A 67 11.87 -10.98 -7.12
CA GLY A 67 13.00 -10.92 -8.05
C GLY A 67 14.36 -11.05 -7.37
N VAL A 68 14.53 -10.36 -6.24
CA VAL A 68 15.76 -10.40 -5.44
C VAL A 68 15.88 -11.72 -4.69
N ALA A 69 14.78 -12.24 -4.13
CA ALA A 69 14.77 -13.53 -3.42
C ALA A 69 15.13 -14.72 -4.32
N PHE A 70 14.73 -14.70 -5.60
CA PHE A 70 15.08 -15.73 -6.58
C PHE A 70 16.44 -15.51 -7.25
N SER A 71 17.04 -14.33 -7.08
CA SER A 71 18.40 -14.08 -7.52
C SER A 71 19.40 -14.61 -6.49
N LYS A 72 20.55 -15.14 -6.92
CA LYS A 72 21.66 -15.53 -6.03
C LYS A 72 22.42 -14.31 -5.50
N VAL A 73 21.70 -13.27 -5.07
CA VAL A 73 22.28 -12.07 -4.49
C VAL A 73 22.79 -12.40 -3.08
N SER A 74 24.00 -11.92 -2.76
CA SER A 74 24.61 -12.14 -1.45
C SER A 74 23.69 -11.66 -0.32
N GLU A 75 23.60 -12.45 0.77
CA GLU A 75 22.72 -12.22 1.91
C GLU A 75 22.80 -10.78 2.47
N LYS A 76 23.97 -10.16 2.39
CA LYS A 76 24.16 -8.76 2.80
C LYS A 76 23.25 -7.81 2.03
N TYR A 77 23.16 -7.94 0.71
CA TYR A 77 22.31 -7.10 -0.14
C TYR A 77 20.83 -7.46 0.01
N THR A 78 20.50 -8.75 0.17
CA THR A 78 19.12 -9.21 0.42
C THR A 78 18.56 -8.58 1.70
N ASN A 79 19.36 -8.50 2.77
CA ASN A 79 18.93 -7.86 4.02
C ASN A 79 18.65 -6.36 3.86
N TYR A 80 19.51 -5.62 3.14
CA TYR A 80 19.26 -4.20 2.87
C TYR A 80 18.01 -3.99 2.01
N ILE A 81 17.84 -4.79 0.96
CA ILE A 81 16.67 -4.69 0.06
C ILE A 81 15.39 -5.00 0.84
N ASN A 82 15.38 -6.07 1.64
CA ASN A 82 14.24 -6.44 2.47
C ASN A 82 13.89 -5.33 3.46
N LYS A 83 14.90 -4.70 4.07
CA LYS A 83 14.68 -3.56 4.98
C LYS A 83 14.08 -2.36 4.25
N ILE A 84 14.59 -2.01 3.07
CA ILE A 84 14.03 -0.91 2.25
C ILE A 84 12.58 -1.20 1.88
N ILE A 85 12.28 -2.43 1.46
CA ILE A 85 10.93 -2.86 1.09
C ILE A 85 10.00 -2.79 2.32
N TYR A 86 10.45 -3.28 3.47
CA TYR A 86 9.70 -3.20 4.72
C TYR A 86 9.35 -1.75 5.08
N VAL A 87 10.34 -0.85 5.09
CA VAL A 87 10.13 0.57 5.38
C VAL A 87 9.17 1.22 4.37
N ALA A 88 9.33 0.94 3.09
CA ALA A 88 8.44 1.46 2.04
C ALA A 88 7.00 0.96 2.21
N LEU A 89 6.81 -0.31 2.58
CA LEU A 89 5.49 -0.88 2.85
C LEU A 89 4.84 -0.24 4.07
N VAL A 90 5.56 -0.14 5.20
CA VAL A 90 5.04 0.47 6.43
C VAL A 90 4.69 1.93 6.21
N LEU A 91 5.54 2.72 5.54
CA LEU A 91 5.25 4.11 5.20
C LEU A 91 4.01 4.22 4.31
N SER A 92 3.92 3.38 3.27
CA SER A 92 2.78 3.38 2.34
C SER A 92 1.47 3.10 3.08
N ILE A 93 1.44 2.04 3.90
CA ILE A 93 0.27 1.68 4.73
C ILE A 93 -0.07 2.81 5.70
N THR A 94 0.92 3.38 6.38
CA THR A 94 0.73 4.49 7.34
C THR A 94 0.07 5.70 6.67
N ILE A 95 0.54 6.08 5.48
CA ILE A 95 -0.02 7.21 4.72
C ILE A 95 -1.47 6.91 4.31
N VAL A 96 -1.78 5.66 3.93
CA VAL A 96 -3.16 5.24 3.64
C VAL A 96 -4.05 5.44 4.82
N PHE A 97 -3.68 4.90 5.98
CA PHE A 97 -4.47 5.00 7.19
C PHE A 97 -4.63 6.47 7.61
N ALA A 98 -3.59 7.28 7.55
CA ALA A 98 -3.68 8.70 7.87
C ALA A 98 -4.67 9.44 6.95
N ARG A 99 -4.66 9.14 5.65
CA ARG A 99 -5.59 9.72 4.67
C ARG A 99 -7.02 9.20 4.85
N LEU A 100 -7.16 7.90 5.09
CA LEU A 100 -8.42 7.20 5.26
C LEU A 100 -9.14 7.69 6.52
N SER A 101 -8.46 7.67 7.67
CA SER A 101 -9.00 8.14 8.95
C SER A 101 -9.44 9.60 8.88
N GLY A 102 -8.67 10.46 8.19
CA GLY A 102 -9.06 11.85 8.02
C GLY A 102 -10.30 12.06 7.14
N ARG A 103 -10.49 11.22 6.10
CA ARG A 103 -11.70 11.26 5.26
C ARG A 103 -12.92 10.68 5.97
N LEU A 104 -12.77 9.56 6.66
CA LEU A 104 -13.81 8.96 7.48
C LEU A 104 -14.25 9.91 8.60
N PHE A 105 -13.31 10.52 9.32
CA PHE A 105 -13.62 11.46 10.38
C PHE A 105 -14.48 12.62 9.86
N ARG A 106 -14.10 13.23 8.74
CA ARG A 106 -14.90 14.30 8.10
C ARG A 106 -16.30 13.81 7.70
N PHE A 107 -16.37 12.64 7.06
CA PHE A 107 -17.64 12.03 6.65
C PHE A 107 -18.59 11.79 7.83
N TYR A 108 -18.08 11.28 8.96
CA TYR A 108 -18.87 11.05 10.15
C TYR A 108 -19.30 12.35 10.85
N VAL A 109 -18.43 13.35 10.96
CA VAL A 109 -18.76 14.63 11.60
C VAL A 109 -19.83 15.39 10.82
N GLU A 110 -19.72 15.42 9.48
CA GLU A 110 -20.69 16.06 8.60
C GLU A 110 -22.06 15.36 8.66
N ARG A 111 -22.07 14.03 8.65
CA ARG A 111 -23.31 13.23 8.74
C ARG A 111 -23.97 13.29 10.11
N ALA A 112 -23.19 13.39 11.18
CA ALA A 112 -23.71 13.45 12.55
C ALA A 112 -24.33 14.82 12.91
N LYS A 113 -24.25 15.84 12.02
CA LYS A 113 -24.59 17.25 12.34
C LYS A 113 -24.01 17.66 13.70
N SER A 114 -22.83 17.12 14.03
CA SER A 114 -22.27 17.25 15.36
C SER A 114 -21.83 18.71 15.56
N PRO A 115 -22.06 19.30 16.74
CA PRO A 115 -21.58 20.64 17.05
C PRO A 115 -20.05 20.72 17.09
N VAL A 116 -19.35 19.58 17.09
CA VAL A 116 -17.90 19.49 16.98
C VAL A 116 -17.50 19.95 15.57
N PRO A 117 -16.83 21.10 15.42
CA PRO A 117 -16.37 21.52 14.11
C PRO A 117 -15.34 20.50 13.63
N ALA A 118 -15.43 20.09 12.37
CA ALA A 118 -14.40 19.30 11.69
C ALA A 118 -13.13 20.15 11.50
N THR A 119 -12.52 20.57 12.61
CA THR A 119 -11.38 21.47 12.62
C THR A 119 -10.15 20.77 12.06
N GLY A 120 -9.27 21.57 11.47
CA GLY A 120 -7.95 21.08 11.04
C GLY A 120 -7.16 20.43 12.18
N LEU A 121 -7.37 20.87 13.42
CA LEU A 121 -6.68 20.38 14.62
C LEU A 121 -7.02 18.92 14.93
N ALA A 122 -8.31 18.54 15.02
CA ALA A 122 -8.69 17.15 15.31
C ALA A 122 -8.17 16.18 14.24
N ASN A 123 -8.26 16.58 12.97
CA ASN A 123 -7.73 15.79 11.86
C ASN A 123 -6.20 15.69 11.89
N ALA A 124 -5.51 16.77 12.29
CA ALA A 124 -4.06 16.76 12.45
C ALA A 124 -3.63 15.83 13.59
N THR A 125 -4.35 15.80 14.71
CA THR A 125 -4.08 14.88 15.83
C THR A 125 -4.22 13.41 15.41
N ILE A 126 -5.32 13.04 14.73
CA ILE A 126 -5.54 11.67 14.24
C ILE A 126 -4.42 11.26 13.27
N LYS A 127 -4.09 12.13 12.31
CA LYS A 127 -3.01 11.86 11.35
C LYS A 127 -1.64 11.78 12.03
N GLY A 128 -1.38 12.66 13.00
CA GLY A 128 -0.15 12.68 13.78
C GLY A 128 0.04 11.37 14.54
N ALA A 129 -0.98 10.90 15.25
CA ALA A 129 -0.94 9.63 15.96
C ALA A 129 -0.61 8.46 15.02
N ILE A 130 -1.28 8.39 13.87
CA ILE A 130 -1.03 7.33 12.87
C ILE A 130 0.40 7.41 12.32
N LEU A 131 0.88 8.62 12.01
CA LEU A 131 2.25 8.82 11.51
C LEU A 131 3.29 8.39 12.55
N ILE A 132 3.09 8.76 13.81
CA ILE A 132 3.98 8.37 14.92
C ILE A 132 4.00 6.85 15.06
N THR A 133 2.85 6.18 15.03
CA THR A 133 2.79 4.70 15.06
C THR A 133 3.53 4.10 13.88
N GLY A 134 3.38 4.66 12.68
CA GLY A 134 4.10 4.20 11.49
C GLY A 134 5.61 4.35 11.58
N ILE A 135 6.08 5.48 12.13
CA ILE A 135 7.51 5.70 12.41
C ILE A 135 8.02 4.69 13.44
N LEU A 136 7.24 4.42 14.48
CA LEU A 136 7.61 3.47 15.54
C LEU A 136 7.73 2.04 15.02
N LEU A 137 6.93 1.64 14.03
CA LEU A 137 7.04 0.34 13.35
C LEU A 137 8.28 0.21 12.44
N ILE A 138 8.87 1.33 12.02
CA ILE A 138 10.04 1.38 11.14
C ILE A 138 11.35 1.29 11.93
N MET A 139 11.36 1.85 13.14
CA MET A 139 12.51 1.88 14.04
C MET A 139 12.78 0.50 14.63
#